data_AF-U6DNX1-F1
#
_entry.id   AF-U6DNX1-F1
#
_cell.length_a   1.000
_cell.length_b   1.000
_cell.length_c   1.000
_cell.angle_alpha   90.00
_cell.angle_beta   90.00
_cell.angle_gamma   90.00
#
_symmetry.space_group_name_H-M   'P 1'
#
loop_
_entity.id
_entity.type
_entity.pdbx_description
1 polymer ?
#
loop_
_entity_poly.entity_id
_entity_poly.type
_entity_poly.pdbx_seq_one_letter_code
_entity_poly.pdbx_strand_id
1 'polypeptide(L)'
;TLHGTYQNLNMTVAQDWCLALQRLMRVKEEEIHSANKCRLRLLLPGKPDKSGRPISFMVVFITPNPLSKISWVNRLHLAKIGLREENQPGWLCPDEDKKSKGPFWCPILACCIPAFSSRGLSLQLGALVHSPVSCPLLGFSAVSTSLPQGYLWVGGGQEGAGGQVEIFSLNRPSPRTVKSFPLAAPVLCMEYIPEPEEGENGDESRMAPDPSTTVHPTICLGLQDGSILVYGSVDTGTQCLATCRSPGLQPVLCLCHSPFHLFAGLQDGTLAAYPRTSGGVPWDLESPPVCLTVGTGPIRTLLSLEDAVWASCGPRVTVVDATSLQTQQSFEAHQDETVSVTHMVKAGSGVWMAFSSGSSIRLFHTETLEHLQEINIATRTTFLLPGQKHLCVTSLLICQGLLWVGTDQGVIVLLPVPRLEGIPKITGKGMVSLNGHCGPVAFLAVATSILAPDILRSDQEEAEGPQAEEDKLDGPAPEPTPTPASHVGRELTRKKGVLLQYRLRSTA
;
A
#
# COMPACT_ATOMS: atom_id res chain seq x y z
N THR A 1 72.36 11.24 -2.14
CA THR A 1 71.17 11.90 -1.57
C THR A 1 70.78 13.04 -2.50
N LEU A 2 69.54 13.06 -2.98
CA LEU A 2 69.03 14.17 -3.79
C LEU A 2 68.83 15.39 -2.86
N HIS A 3 69.64 16.43 -3.05
CA HIS A 3 69.51 17.70 -2.32
C HIS A 3 68.98 18.76 -3.27
N GLY A 4 67.67 19.05 -3.18
CA GLY A 4 67.01 20.12 -3.91
C GLY A 4 65.70 20.50 -3.20
N THR A 5 65.37 21.79 -3.20
CA THR A 5 64.07 22.29 -2.73
C THR A 5 63.06 22.11 -3.85
N TYR A 6 62.27 21.03 -3.77
CA TYR A 6 61.24 20.72 -4.75
C TYR A 6 59.96 21.48 -4.38
N GLN A 7 59.63 22.55 -5.11
CA GLN A 7 58.46 23.39 -4.84
C GLN A 7 57.14 22.59 -4.77
N ASN A 8 57.05 21.51 -5.56
CA ASN A 8 55.86 20.65 -5.67
C ASN A 8 55.88 19.44 -4.73
N LEU A 9 56.89 19.32 -3.86
CA LEU A 9 57.09 18.19 -2.96
C LEU A 9 57.23 18.71 -1.52
N ASN A 10 56.15 19.33 -1.04
CA ASN A 10 56.03 19.88 0.30
C ASN A 10 54.89 19.20 1.07
N MET A 11 54.86 19.37 2.40
CA MET A 11 53.92 18.68 3.29
C MET A 11 52.45 18.99 2.96
N THR A 12 52.16 20.22 2.53
CA THR A 12 50.81 20.66 2.15
C THR A 12 50.33 19.92 0.91
N VAL A 13 51.17 19.86 -0.13
CA VAL A 13 50.86 19.11 -1.35
C VAL A 13 50.65 17.62 -1.01
N ALA A 14 51.50 17.02 -0.18
CA ALA A 14 51.33 15.63 0.26
C ALA A 14 50.01 15.39 1.02
N GLN A 15 49.58 16.33 1.87
CA GLN A 15 48.29 16.26 2.56
C GLN A 15 47.11 16.39 1.60
N ASP A 16 47.18 17.31 0.64
CA ASP A 16 46.15 17.47 -0.40
C ASP A 16 46.02 16.21 -1.26
N TRP A 17 47.14 15.59 -1.66
CA TRP A 17 47.14 14.29 -2.35
C TRP A 17 46.53 13.18 -1.50
N CYS A 18 46.79 13.13 -0.19
CA CYS A 18 46.19 12.14 0.71
C CYS A 18 44.66 12.33 0.82
N LEU A 19 44.19 13.57 0.97
CA LEU A 19 42.76 13.87 1.03
C LEU A 19 42.06 13.57 -0.31
N ALA A 20 42.70 13.89 -1.44
CA ALA A 20 42.20 13.55 -2.76
C ALA A 20 42.11 12.03 -2.99
N LEU A 21 43.14 11.27 -2.58
CA LEU A 21 43.13 9.80 -2.60
C LEU A 21 42.03 9.22 -1.72
N GLN A 22 41.83 9.75 -0.51
CA GLN A 22 40.74 9.30 0.38
C GLN A 22 39.35 9.55 -0.24
N ARG A 23 39.15 10.71 -0.89
CA ARG A 23 37.91 11.00 -1.63
C ARG A 23 37.72 10.02 -2.80
N LEU A 24 38.74 9.79 -3.61
CA LEU A 24 38.71 8.83 -4.73
C LEU A 24 38.44 7.40 -4.26
N MET A 25 39.05 6.97 -3.15
CA MET A 25 38.79 5.66 -2.56
C MET A 25 37.33 5.55 -2.11
N ARG A 26 36.79 6.57 -1.44
CA ARG A 26 35.39 6.60 -1.02
C ARG A 26 34.44 6.54 -2.21
N VAL A 27 34.67 7.33 -3.26
CA VAL A 27 33.89 7.27 -4.50
C VAL A 27 33.96 5.88 -5.13
N LYS A 28 35.14 5.26 -5.19
CA LYS A 28 35.27 3.90 -5.72
C LYS A 28 34.60 2.84 -4.85
N GLU A 29 34.65 2.97 -3.53
CA GLU A 29 33.93 2.10 -2.60
C GLU A 29 32.42 2.22 -2.81
N GLU A 30 31.91 3.44 -2.98
CA GLU A 30 30.50 3.72 -3.28
C GLU A 30 30.08 3.12 -4.64
N GLU A 31 30.90 3.27 -5.69
CA GLU A 31 30.66 2.65 -7.00
C GLU A 31 30.67 1.12 -6.95
N ILE A 32 31.65 0.51 -6.25
CA ILE A 32 31.72 -0.95 -6.06
C ILE A 32 30.51 -1.44 -5.27
N HIS A 33 30.13 -0.69 -4.23
CA HIS A 33 28.97 -1.00 -3.42
C HIS A 33 27.70 -0.94 -4.28
N SER A 34 27.50 0.14 -5.04
CA SER A 34 26.40 0.33 -6.02
C SER A 34 26.33 -0.80 -7.05
N ALA A 35 27.46 -1.17 -7.67
CA ALA A 35 27.53 -2.27 -8.63
C ALA A 35 27.12 -3.62 -8.00
N ASN A 36 27.46 -3.86 -6.73
CA ASN A 36 26.99 -5.04 -6.00
C ASN A 36 25.48 -4.98 -5.69
N LYS A 37 24.92 -3.77 -5.46
CA LYS A 37 23.47 -3.57 -5.29
C LYS A 37 22.69 -4.01 -6.54
N CYS A 38 23.27 -3.88 -7.73
CA CYS A 38 22.62 -4.26 -9.00
C CYS A 38 22.92 -5.68 -9.49
N ARG A 39 23.78 -6.43 -8.80
CA ARG A 39 24.20 -7.78 -9.22
C ARG A 39 23.32 -8.86 -8.61
N LEU A 40 22.67 -9.68 -9.43
CA LEU A 40 21.91 -10.88 -9.04
C LEU A 40 22.69 -12.14 -9.43
N ARG A 41 22.85 -13.08 -8.50
CA ARG A 41 23.51 -14.36 -8.75
C ARG A 41 22.52 -15.50 -8.56
N LEU A 42 22.34 -16.33 -9.57
CA LEU A 42 21.44 -17.48 -9.55
C LEU A 42 22.25 -18.76 -9.70
N LEU A 43 22.14 -19.65 -8.72
CA LEU A 43 22.69 -21.00 -8.81
C LEU A 43 21.65 -21.89 -9.48
N LEU A 44 21.97 -22.41 -10.66
CA LEU A 44 21.08 -23.26 -11.43
C LEU A 44 21.60 -24.70 -11.44
N PRO A 45 20.70 -25.70 -11.31
CA PRO A 45 21.08 -27.09 -11.49
C PRO A 45 21.48 -27.32 -12.96
N GLY A 46 22.67 -27.86 -13.16
CA GLY A 46 23.17 -28.34 -14.44
C GLY A 46 22.91 -29.82 -14.63
N LYS A 47 23.25 -30.34 -15.81
CA LYS A 47 23.26 -31.78 -16.06
C LYS A 47 24.27 -32.44 -15.10
N PRO A 48 23.94 -33.60 -14.49
CA PRO A 48 24.88 -34.32 -13.67
C PRO A 48 26.12 -34.69 -14.50
N ASP A 49 27.27 -34.79 -13.83
CA ASP A 49 28.50 -35.20 -14.49
C ASP A 49 28.43 -36.67 -14.96
N LYS A 50 29.46 -37.13 -15.65
CA LYS A 50 29.54 -38.53 -16.13
C LYS A 50 29.47 -39.57 -14.99
N SER A 51 29.68 -39.16 -13.74
CA SER A 51 29.58 -40.00 -12.54
C SER A 51 28.24 -39.87 -11.80
N GLY A 52 27.28 -39.12 -12.35
CA GLY A 52 25.96 -38.90 -11.76
C GLY A 52 25.93 -37.83 -10.67
N ARG A 53 27.04 -37.10 -10.41
CA ARG A 53 27.07 -36.05 -9.39
C ARG A 53 26.32 -34.82 -9.88
N PRO A 54 25.48 -34.19 -9.04
CA PRO A 54 24.80 -32.96 -9.41
C PRO A 54 25.83 -31.85 -9.63
N ILE A 55 25.83 -31.24 -10.82
CA ILE A 55 26.58 -30.02 -11.09
C ILE A 55 25.62 -28.84 -10.95
N SER A 56 26.11 -27.73 -10.42
CA SER A 56 25.41 -26.44 -10.46
C SER A 56 26.30 -25.39 -11.10
N PHE A 57 25.73 -24.50 -11.90
CA PHE A 57 26.44 -23.36 -12.48
C PHE A 57 25.82 -22.04 -12.00
N MET A 58 26.66 -21.02 -11.84
CA MET A 58 26.24 -19.70 -11.38
C MET A 58 26.03 -18.78 -12.58
N VAL A 59 24.82 -18.26 -12.73
CA VAL A 59 24.51 -17.20 -13.69
C VAL A 59 24.46 -15.87 -12.96
N VAL A 60 25.08 -14.85 -13.54
CA VAL A 60 25.10 -13.50 -12.98
C VAL A 60 24.33 -12.56 -13.90
N PHE A 61 23.33 -11.89 -13.35
CA PHE A 61 22.59 -10.81 -13.99
C PHE A 61 22.99 -9.48 -13.38
N ILE A 62 23.03 -8.43 -14.20
CA ILE A 62 23.22 -7.05 -13.78
C ILE A 62 21.93 -6.32 -14.11
N THR A 63 21.29 -5.75 -13.10
CA THR A 63 20.06 -4.97 -13.27
C THR A 63 20.37 -3.50 -13.48
N PRO A 64 19.47 -2.71 -14.12
CA PRO A 64 19.68 -1.29 -14.34
C PRO A 64 19.89 -0.50 -13.04
N ASN A 65 19.10 -0.82 -12.01
CA ASN A 65 19.19 -0.20 -10.69
C ASN A 65 18.86 -1.22 -9.57
N PRO A 66 19.10 -0.90 -8.29
CA PRO A 66 18.82 -1.79 -7.16
C PRO A 66 17.34 -2.16 -7.06
N LEU A 67 16.43 -1.24 -7.38
CA LEU A 67 14.98 -1.47 -7.37
C LEU A 67 14.56 -2.57 -8.36
N SER A 68 15.18 -2.60 -9.53
CA SER A 68 14.97 -3.65 -10.53
C SER A 68 15.40 -5.01 -10.00
N LYS A 69 16.57 -5.11 -9.35
CA LYS A 69 17.01 -6.36 -8.71
C LYS A 69 16.01 -6.83 -7.67
N ILE A 70 15.57 -5.93 -6.79
CA ILE A 70 14.59 -6.22 -5.75
C ILE A 70 13.31 -6.77 -6.39
N SER A 71 12.76 -6.07 -7.40
CA SER A 71 11.58 -6.50 -8.14
C SER A 71 11.73 -7.89 -8.76
N TRP A 72 12.89 -8.18 -9.38
CA TRP A 72 13.17 -9.48 -9.99
C TRP A 72 13.25 -10.61 -8.96
N VAL A 73 13.93 -10.37 -7.84
CA VAL A 73 14.01 -11.32 -6.72
C VAL A 73 12.62 -11.64 -6.18
N ASN A 74 11.75 -10.64 -6.05
CA ASN A 74 10.38 -10.84 -5.57
C ASN A 74 9.54 -11.66 -6.53
N ARG A 75 9.59 -11.31 -7.83
CA ARG A 75 8.85 -12.06 -8.85
C ARG A 75 9.29 -13.52 -8.87
N LEU A 76 10.60 -13.78 -8.76
CA LEU A 76 11.12 -15.14 -8.66
C LEU A 76 10.63 -15.84 -7.38
N HIS A 77 10.63 -15.16 -6.24
CA HIS A 77 10.13 -15.71 -4.98
C HIS A 77 8.63 -16.03 -5.03
N LEU A 78 7.81 -15.08 -5.49
CA LEU A 78 6.37 -15.25 -5.68
C LEU A 78 6.06 -16.37 -6.67
N ALA A 79 6.81 -16.47 -7.77
CA ALA A 79 6.67 -17.59 -8.71
C ALA A 79 6.97 -18.95 -8.04
N LYS A 80 8.00 -19.04 -7.18
CA LYS A 80 8.28 -20.25 -6.41
C LYS A 80 7.13 -20.61 -5.46
N ILE A 81 6.51 -19.63 -4.81
CA ILE A 81 5.33 -19.86 -3.95
C ILE A 81 4.13 -20.29 -4.79
N GLY A 82 3.91 -19.66 -5.94
CA GLY A 82 2.81 -19.99 -6.86
C GLY A 82 2.89 -21.41 -7.41
N LEU A 83 4.08 -22.01 -7.47
CA LEU A 83 4.29 -23.40 -7.89
C LEU A 83 4.04 -24.44 -6.78
N ARG A 84 3.79 -24.02 -5.53
CA ARG A 84 3.46 -24.97 -4.45
C ARG A 84 2.08 -25.58 -4.67
N GLU A 85 1.86 -26.79 -4.16
CA GLU A 85 0.60 -27.54 -4.32
C GLU A 85 -0.60 -26.75 -3.80
N GLU A 86 -0.45 -25.97 -2.72
CA GLU A 86 -1.54 -25.18 -2.14
C GLU A 86 -1.99 -24.03 -3.06
N ASN A 87 -1.20 -23.67 -4.07
CA ASN A 87 -1.52 -22.66 -5.09
C ASN A 87 -1.83 -23.27 -6.46
N GLN A 88 -2.06 -24.59 -6.54
CA GLN A 88 -2.32 -25.29 -7.79
C GLN A 88 -3.64 -26.09 -7.74
N PRO A 89 -4.67 -25.70 -8.52
CA PRO A 89 -4.73 -24.49 -9.35
C PRO A 89 -5.00 -23.24 -8.49
N GLY A 90 -4.40 -22.10 -8.87
CA GLY A 90 -4.52 -20.84 -8.12
C GLY A 90 -5.65 -19.97 -8.64
N TRP A 91 -5.47 -19.37 -9.82
CA TRP A 91 -6.45 -18.48 -10.43
C TRP A 91 -7.12 -19.11 -11.65
N LEU A 92 -8.42 -18.83 -11.81
CA LEU A 92 -9.18 -19.14 -13.00
C LEU A 92 -9.67 -17.85 -13.66
N CYS A 93 -9.49 -17.73 -14.97
CA CYS A 93 -10.25 -16.79 -15.77
C CYS A 93 -11.36 -17.58 -16.48
N PRO A 94 -12.65 -17.45 -16.05
CA PRO A 94 -13.74 -18.24 -16.61
C PRO A 94 -13.89 -18.08 -18.13
N ASP A 95 -13.51 -16.91 -18.64
CA ASP A 95 -13.66 -16.54 -20.04
C ASP A 95 -12.36 -16.72 -20.86
N GLU A 96 -11.30 -17.33 -20.32
CA GLU A 96 -10.07 -17.53 -21.11
C GLU A 96 -10.22 -18.66 -22.15
N ASP A 97 -9.90 -18.33 -23.41
CA ASP A 97 -9.72 -19.33 -24.45
C ASP A 97 -8.52 -20.22 -24.08
N LYS A 98 -8.66 -21.54 -24.23
CA LYS A 98 -7.60 -22.55 -23.95
C LYS A 98 -6.24 -22.28 -24.62
N LYS A 99 -6.16 -21.31 -25.55
CA LYS A 99 -4.97 -20.90 -26.30
C LYS A 99 -4.19 -19.75 -25.65
N SER A 100 -4.82 -18.92 -24.83
CA SER A 100 -4.14 -17.87 -24.08
C SER A 100 -4.25 -18.19 -22.60
N LYS A 101 -3.39 -19.07 -22.08
CA LYS A 101 -3.19 -19.13 -20.62
C LYS A 101 -2.35 -17.93 -20.25
N GLY A 102 -2.98 -16.80 -19.96
CA GLY A 102 -2.29 -15.67 -19.36
C GLY A 102 -1.97 -16.05 -17.92
N PRO A 103 -0.71 -16.28 -17.56
CA PRO A 103 -0.44 -16.79 -16.24
C PRO A 103 -0.34 -15.61 -15.28
N PHE A 104 -1.44 -15.33 -14.59
CA PHE A 104 -1.32 -14.57 -13.36
C PHE A 104 -0.63 -15.47 -12.34
N TRP A 105 0.70 -15.38 -12.29
CA TRP A 105 1.59 -16.21 -11.44
C TRP A 105 1.64 -15.75 -9.99
N CYS A 106 0.80 -14.81 -9.58
CA CYS A 106 0.80 -14.34 -8.20
C CYS A 106 0.18 -15.43 -7.31
N PRO A 107 0.92 -15.95 -6.32
CA PRO A 107 0.37 -16.90 -5.36
C PRO A 107 -0.80 -16.27 -4.61
N ILE A 108 -1.80 -17.08 -4.28
CA ILE A 108 -2.93 -16.66 -3.43
C ILE A 108 -2.56 -16.88 -1.97
N LEU A 109 -1.88 -17.98 -1.68
CA LEU A 109 -1.48 -18.36 -0.32
C LEU A 109 0.05 -18.35 -0.19
N ALA A 110 0.57 -17.42 0.60
CA ALA A 110 1.98 -17.39 0.98
C ALA A 110 2.23 -18.12 2.32
N CYS A 111 1.35 -17.87 3.30
CA CYS A 111 1.36 -18.46 4.63
C CYS A 111 -0.05 -18.50 5.23
N CYS A 112 -0.28 -19.43 6.16
CA CYS A 112 -1.48 -19.48 7.00
C CYS A 112 -1.04 -19.46 8.46
N ILE A 113 -1.58 -18.53 9.25
CA ILE A 113 -1.27 -18.38 10.67
C ILE A 113 -2.58 -18.12 11.45
N PRO A 114 -2.72 -18.64 12.68
CA PRO A 114 -3.83 -18.28 13.55
C PRO A 114 -3.81 -16.79 13.85
N ALA A 115 -4.97 -16.13 13.76
CA ALA A 115 -5.11 -14.72 14.10
C ALA A 115 -4.85 -14.43 15.59
N PHE A 116 -5.23 -15.36 16.47
CA PHE A 116 -5.07 -15.25 17.91
C PHE A 116 -4.28 -16.43 18.48
N SER A 117 -3.35 -16.13 19.40
CA SER A 117 -2.50 -17.14 20.03
C SER A 117 -3.22 -17.96 21.12
N SER A 118 -4.25 -17.37 21.73
CA SER A 118 -5.02 -17.98 22.82
C SER A 118 -5.96 -19.08 22.32
N ARG A 119 -5.49 -20.33 22.35
CA ARG A 119 -6.24 -21.52 21.92
C ARG A 119 -7.54 -21.80 22.72
N GLY A 120 -7.79 -21.08 23.82
CA GLY A 120 -8.94 -21.31 24.71
C GLY A 120 -10.16 -20.41 24.47
N LEU A 121 -10.03 -19.33 23.68
CA LEU A 121 -11.12 -18.39 23.43
C LEU A 121 -11.41 -18.34 21.92
N SER A 122 -12.66 -18.55 21.55
CA SER A 122 -13.14 -18.41 20.17
C SER A 122 -13.37 -16.93 19.84
N LEU A 123 -12.28 -16.16 19.77
CA LEU A 123 -12.35 -14.73 19.48
C LEU A 123 -12.76 -14.48 18.02
N GLN A 124 -13.68 -13.53 17.82
CA GLN A 124 -14.06 -13.05 16.49
C GLN A 124 -13.09 -11.97 16.04
N LEU A 125 -12.69 -12.03 14.77
CA LEU A 125 -11.93 -10.96 14.12
C LEU A 125 -12.80 -9.71 13.99
N GLY A 126 -12.26 -8.58 14.40
CA GLY A 126 -12.95 -7.29 14.29
C GLY A 126 -12.27 -6.32 13.34
N ALA A 127 -10.93 -6.31 13.29
CA ALA A 127 -10.20 -5.39 12.43
C ALA A 127 -8.77 -5.85 12.14
N LEU A 128 -8.21 -5.35 11.04
CA LEU A 128 -6.87 -5.64 10.56
C LEU A 128 -6.27 -4.41 9.91
N VAL A 129 -5.04 -4.04 10.27
CA VAL A 129 -4.32 -2.98 9.56
C VAL A 129 -2.81 -3.26 9.49
N HIS A 130 -2.18 -2.82 8.40
CA HIS A 130 -0.74 -2.92 8.22
C HIS A 130 -0.06 -1.59 8.53
N SER A 131 0.90 -1.61 9.44
CA SER A 131 1.80 -0.51 9.75
C SER A 131 3.15 -0.75 9.04
N PRO A 132 3.44 -0.07 7.92
CA PRO A 132 4.75 -0.16 7.29
C PRO A 132 5.86 0.37 8.19
N VAL A 133 7.08 -0.11 7.95
CA VAL A 133 8.30 0.42 8.58
C VAL A 133 9.28 0.80 7.47
N SER A 134 9.93 1.96 7.61
CA SER A 134 11.03 2.35 6.74
C SER A 134 12.26 1.51 7.07
N CYS A 135 12.73 0.71 6.12
CA CYS A 135 13.93 -0.09 6.29
C CYS A 135 14.99 0.34 5.26
N PRO A 136 16.04 1.07 5.68
CA PRO A 136 17.11 1.51 4.78
C PRO A 136 17.94 0.35 4.22
N LEU A 137 17.80 -0.86 4.77
CA LEU A 137 18.55 -2.06 4.34
C LEU A 137 17.87 -2.85 3.20
N LEU A 138 16.81 -2.30 2.61
CA LEU A 138 16.04 -2.97 1.56
C LEU A 138 16.95 -3.31 0.35
N GLY A 139 17.19 -4.61 0.16
CA GLY A 139 17.96 -5.14 -0.98
C GLY A 139 19.38 -5.64 -0.69
N PHE A 140 19.90 -5.57 0.55
CA PHE A 140 21.30 -5.96 0.84
C PHE A 140 21.53 -7.38 1.35
N SER A 141 20.50 -8.08 1.81
CA SER A 141 20.63 -9.50 2.18
C SER A 141 20.28 -10.41 1.00
N ALA A 142 21.10 -11.44 0.76
CA ALA A 142 20.88 -12.49 -0.23
C ALA A 142 19.58 -13.30 0.00
N VAL A 143 18.93 -13.12 1.16
CA VAL A 143 17.68 -13.76 1.58
C VAL A 143 16.53 -12.75 1.68
N SER A 144 16.77 -11.46 1.44
CA SER A 144 15.75 -10.42 1.58
C SER A 144 14.77 -10.44 0.41
N THR A 145 13.69 -11.19 0.58
CA THR A 145 12.46 -10.98 -0.17
C THR A 145 11.93 -9.59 0.21
N SER A 146 11.57 -8.77 -0.76
CA SER A 146 10.88 -7.48 -0.57
C SER A 146 9.40 -7.69 -0.23
N LEU A 147 9.10 -8.67 0.63
CA LEU A 147 7.80 -8.69 1.24
C LEU A 147 7.61 -7.34 1.95
N PRO A 148 6.39 -6.79 1.93
CA PRO A 148 6.12 -5.55 2.64
C PRO A 148 6.56 -5.70 4.09
N GLN A 149 7.47 -4.82 4.50
CA GLN A 149 8.03 -4.81 5.85
C GLN A 149 7.15 -3.96 6.76
N GLY A 150 7.15 -4.32 8.02
CA GLY A 150 6.34 -3.69 9.03
C GLY A 150 5.62 -4.69 9.90
N TYR A 151 4.51 -4.23 10.46
CA TYR A 151 3.76 -4.93 11.48
C TYR A 151 2.30 -5.00 11.07
N LEU A 152 1.74 -6.20 11.12
CA LEU A 152 0.32 -6.45 10.91
C LEU A 152 -0.37 -6.49 12.27
N TRP A 153 -1.30 -5.56 12.50
CA TRP A 153 -2.09 -5.46 13.72
C TRP A 153 -3.44 -6.13 13.47
N VAL A 154 -3.74 -7.14 14.29
CA VAL A 154 -4.98 -7.90 14.26
C VAL A 154 -5.71 -7.65 15.56
N GLY A 155 -6.97 -7.23 15.49
CA GLY A 155 -7.80 -7.03 16.66
C GLY A 155 -9.12 -7.77 16.54
N GLY A 156 -9.66 -8.11 17.68
CA GLY A 156 -10.95 -8.74 17.78
C GLY A 156 -11.37 -8.92 19.22
N GLY A 157 -12.31 -9.80 19.44
CA GLY A 157 -12.81 -10.08 20.78
C GLY A 157 -14.05 -10.96 20.77
N GLN A 158 -14.65 -11.09 21.94
CA GLN A 158 -15.97 -11.67 22.10
C GLN A 158 -16.71 -10.85 23.16
N GLU A 159 -18.00 -10.62 22.93
CA GLU A 159 -18.85 -9.92 23.89
C GLU A 159 -18.80 -10.62 25.26
N GLY A 160 -18.54 -9.85 26.33
CA GLY A 160 -18.37 -10.35 27.69
C GLY A 160 -16.98 -10.94 28.03
N ALA A 161 -16.14 -11.26 27.04
CA ALA A 161 -14.78 -11.79 27.25
C ALA A 161 -13.66 -10.75 27.01
N GLY A 162 -14.03 -9.52 26.61
CA GLY A 162 -13.10 -8.44 26.29
C GLY A 162 -12.57 -8.50 24.86
N GLY A 163 -11.57 -7.66 24.59
CA GLY A 163 -10.87 -7.60 23.31
C GLY A 163 -9.46 -8.16 23.39
N GLN A 164 -8.86 -8.43 22.23
CA GLN A 164 -7.49 -8.87 22.10
C GLN A 164 -6.86 -8.19 20.88
N VAL A 165 -5.59 -7.78 21.02
CA VAL A 165 -4.74 -7.35 19.90
C VAL A 165 -3.55 -8.28 19.78
N GLU A 166 -3.27 -8.70 18.55
CA GLU A 166 -2.13 -9.53 18.16
C GLU A 166 -1.34 -8.79 17.07
N ILE A 167 -0.03 -8.67 17.25
CA ILE A 167 0.85 -7.96 16.32
C ILE A 167 1.81 -8.97 15.71
N PHE A 168 1.84 -9.05 14.38
CA PHE A 168 2.73 -9.91 13.62
C PHE A 168 3.78 -9.09 12.89
N SER A 169 5.06 -9.44 13.02
CA SER A 169 6.12 -8.86 12.20
C SER A 169 6.16 -9.53 10.83
N LEU A 170 6.16 -8.71 9.78
CA LEU A 170 6.35 -9.12 8.38
C LEU A 170 7.81 -8.96 7.92
N ASN A 171 8.72 -8.61 8.83
CA ASN A 171 10.14 -8.36 8.54
C ASN A 171 10.95 -9.64 8.23
N ARG A 172 10.28 -10.80 8.18
CA ARG A 172 10.85 -12.11 7.91
C ARG A 172 10.01 -12.83 6.86
N PRO A 173 10.56 -13.82 6.12
CA PRO A 173 9.80 -14.60 5.14
C PRO A 173 8.56 -15.30 5.69
N SER A 174 8.53 -15.61 6.98
CA SER A 174 7.34 -16.09 7.69
C SER A 174 6.93 -15.09 8.76
N PRO A 175 5.65 -14.64 8.77
CA PRO A 175 5.14 -13.78 9.82
C PRO A 175 5.26 -14.42 11.20
N ARG A 176 5.55 -13.61 12.21
CA ARG A 176 5.65 -14.05 13.61
C ARG A 176 4.99 -13.07 14.55
N THR A 177 4.24 -13.57 15.52
CA THR A 177 3.71 -12.77 16.61
C THR A 177 4.88 -12.14 17.39
N VAL A 178 4.85 -10.81 17.54
CA VAL A 178 5.83 -10.05 18.32
C VAL A 178 5.22 -9.49 19.60
N LYS A 179 3.91 -9.23 19.61
CA LYS A 179 3.21 -8.72 20.79
C LYS A 179 1.76 -9.20 20.79
N SER A 180 1.24 -9.46 21.98
CA SER A 180 -0.15 -9.83 22.21
C SER A 180 -0.61 -9.19 23.51
N PHE A 181 -1.76 -8.51 23.52
CA PHE A 181 -2.29 -7.87 24.73
C PHE A 181 -3.82 -7.79 24.73
N PRO A 182 -4.46 -7.93 25.91
CA PRO A 182 -5.91 -7.84 26.04
C PRO A 182 -6.39 -6.38 26.09
N LEU A 183 -7.66 -6.17 25.77
CA LEU A 183 -8.40 -4.92 25.85
C LEU A 183 -9.72 -5.12 26.62
N ALA A 184 -10.29 -4.03 27.13
CA ALA A 184 -11.52 -4.07 27.93
C ALA A 184 -12.75 -4.54 27.12
N ALA A 185 -12.79 -4.25 25.81
CA ALA A 185 -13.90 -4.57 24.93
C ALA A 185 -13.40 -5.02 23.55
N PRO A 186 -14.20 -5.78 22.78
CA PRO A 186 -13.86 -6.20 21.42
C PRO A 186 -13.47 -5.03 20.53
N VAL A 187 -12.41 -5.22 19.74
CA VAL A 187 -12.03 -4.27 18.67
C VAL A 187 -13.00 -4.41 17.51
N LEU A 188 -13.51 -3.31 16.97
CA LEU A 188 -14.42 -3.27 15.83
C LEU A 188 -13.81 -2.62 14.59
N CYS A 189 -12.88 -1.69 14.76
CA CYS A 189 -12.17 -1.05 13.66
C CYS A 189 -10.76 -0.63 14.06
N MET A 190 -9.90 -0.49 13.05
CA MET A 190 -8.55 0.05 13.18
C MET A 190 -8.27 1.00 12.03
N GLU A 191 -7.51 2.05 12.30
CA GLU A 191 -7.01 2.98 11.28
C GLU A 191 -5.50 3.17 11.45
N TYR A 192 -4.76 3.08 10.35
CA TYR A 192 -3.32 3.39 10.33
C TYR A 192 -3.12 4.87 10.03
N ILE A 193 -2.22 5.47 10.79
CA ILE A 193 -1.91 6.89 10.71
C ILE A 193 -0.51 7.01 10.11
N PRO A 194 -0.38 7.48 8.86
CA PRO A 194 0.93 7.69 8.27
C PRO A 194 1.64 8.85 8.98
N GLU A 195 2.95 8.70 9.18
CA GLU A 195 3.79 9.80 9.64
C GLU A 195 3.71 10.96 8.63
N PRO A 196 3.61 12.22 9.09
CA PRO A 196 3.64 13.37 8.20
C PRO A 196 5.00 13.41 7.50
N GLU A 197 4.99 13.37 6.17
CA GLU A 197 6.20 13.63 5.39
C GLU A 197 6.66 15.06 5.71
N GLU A 198 7.87 15.22 6.23
CA GLU A 198 8.50 16.55 6.35
C GLU A 198 8.59 17.12 4.94
N GLY A 199 7.69 18.05 4.61
CA GLY A 199 7.50 18.50 3.24
C GLY A 199 8.77 19.06 2.62
N GLU A 200 8.91 18.85 1.31
CA GLU A 200 9.90 19.47 0.42
C GLU A 200 9.70 21.00 0.26
N ASN A 201 9.23 21.70 1.30
CA ASN A 201 9.26 23.15 1.34
C ASN A 201 10.60 23.56 1.91
N GLY A 202 11.55 23.84 1.01
CA GLY A 202 12.85 24.42 1.32
C GLY A 202 12.70 25.81 1.95
N ASP A 203 12.55 25.85 3.27
CA ASP A 203 12.81 27.02 4.07
C ASP A 203 13.88 26.67 5.11
N GLU A 204 15.14 27.01 4.79
CA GLU A 204 16.35 26.76 5.60
C GLU A 204 16.40 27.57 6.90
N SER A 205 15.30 27.61 7.67
CA SER A 205 15.30 28.27 8.97
C SER A 205 14.47 27.55 10.03
N ARG A 206 14.82 26.29 10.33
CA ARG A 206 14.42 25.69 11.61
C ARG A 206 15.63 25.08 12.30
N MET A 207 15.95 25.64 13.47
CA MET A 207 16.81 25.03 14.47
C MET A 207 16.48 23.55 14.59
N ALA A 208 17.52 22.72 14.73
CA ALA A 208 17.41 21.29 14.98
C ALA A 208 16.26 21.00 15.97
N PRO A 209 15.33 20.09 15.64
CA PRO A 209 14.31 19.71 16.58
C PRO A 209 15.00 19.12 17.81
N ASP A 210 14.63 19.60 18.99
CA ASP A 210 15.04 18.98 20.25
C ASP A 210 14.74 17.47 20.18
N PRO A 211 15.67 16.58 20.57
CA PRO A 211 15.47 15.14 20.52
C PRO A 211 14.59 14.67 21.68
N SER A 212 13.53 15.41 22.01
CA SER A 212 12.45 14.86 22.80
C SER A 212 11.70 13.89 21.92
N THR A 213 11.86 12.61 22.22
CA THR A 213 11.13 11.46 21.67
C THR A 213 9.62 11.63 21.77
N THR A 214 9.02 12.47 20.93
CA THR A 214 7.56 12.55 20.80
C THR A 214 7.13 11.33 20.01
N VAL A 215 6.60 10.33 20.73
CA VAL A 215 6.11 9.09 20.14
C VAL A 215 4.95 9.42 19.21
N HIS A 216 5.15 9.23 17.90
CA HIS A 216 4.10 9.45 16.90
C HIS A 216 3.03 8.35 17.02
N PRO A 217 1.73 8.68 16.99
CA PRO A 217 0.69 7.66 16.94
C PRO A 217 0.69 6.98 15.59
N THR A 218 0.57 5.67 15.62
CA THR A 218 0.64 4.84 14.42
C THR A 218 -0.70 4.18 14.14
N ILE A 219 -1.46 3.85 15.19
CA ILE A 219 -2.70 3.07 15.09
C ILE A 219 -3.77 3.63 16.00
N CYS A 220 -4.96 3.87 15.45
CA CYS A 220 -6.19 4.11 16.21
C CYS A 220 -7.06 2.85 16.25
N LEU A 221 -7.64 2.54 17.40
CA LEU A 221 -8.58 1.44 17.60
C LEU A 221 -9.94 1.99 18.03
N GLY A 222 -11.02 1.46 17.45
CA GLY A 222 -12.39 1.70 17.93
C GLY A 222 -12.98 0.42 18.52
N LEU A 223 -13.56 0.52 19.72
CA LEU A 223 -14.07 -0.63 20.47
C LEU A 223 -15.59 -0.66 20.58
N GLN A 224 -16.10 -1.84 20.94
CA GLN A 224 -17.53 -2.11 21.17
C GLN A 224 -18.13 -1.30 22.32
N ASP A 225 -17.34 -0.90 23.32
CA ASP A 225 -17.81 -0.11 24.47
C ASP A 225 -17.75 1.41 24.24
N GLY A 226 -17.43 1.83 23.01
CA GLY A 226 -17.26 3.22 22.64
C GLY A 226 -15.88 3.80 22.90
N SER A 227 -14.93 3.02 23.44
CA SER A 227 -13.56 3.50 23.63
C SER A 227 -12.83 3.67 22.29
N ILE A 228 -12.06 4.76 22.18
CA ILE A 228 -11.11 5.01 21.10
C ILE A 228 -9.72 5.04 21.73
N LEU A 229 -8.82 4.19 21.24
CA LEU A 229 -7.46 4.04 21.77
C LEU A 229 -6.44 4.40 20.70
N VAL A 230 -5.44 5.19 21.06
CA VAL A 230 -4.35 5.59 20.16
C VAL A 230 -3.05 4.96 20.63
N TYR A 231 -2.38 4.21 19.76
CA TYR A 231 -1.13 3.53 20.05
C TYR A 231 0.01 4.06 19.19
N GLY A 232 1.19 4.17 19.81
CA GLY A 232 2.45 4.39 19.11
C GLY A 232 2.95 3.14 18.38
N SER A 233 4.02 3.31 17.62
CA SER A 233 4.62 2.24 16.82
C SER A 233 5.09 1.05 17.67
N VAL A 234 5.29 -0.09 17.02
CA VAL A 234 5.88 -1.26 17.69
C VAL A 234 7.31 -0.98 18.17
N ASP A 235 8.05 -0.16 17.43
CA ASP A 235 9.44 0.20 17.75
C ASP A 235 9.53 1.10 18.98
N THR A 236 8.47 1.85 19.30
CA THR A 236 8.32 2.62 20.56
C THR A 236 7.66 1.81 21.69
N GLY A 237 7.57 0.49 21.53
CA GLY A 237 7.02 -0.42 22.53
C GLY A 237 5.50 -0.53 22.55
N THR A 238 4.80 -0.02 21.52
CA THR A 238 3.33 -0.02 21.43
C THR A 238 2.71 0.64 22.68
N GLN A 239 3.17 1.85 22.98
CA GLN A 239 2.63 2.63 24.09
C GLN A 239 1.22 3.12 23.74
N CYS A 240 0.27 3.02 24.69
CA CYS A 240 -1.02 3.69 24.56
C CYS A 240 -0.79 5.19 24.86
N LEU A 241 -0.95 6.01 23.82
CA LEU A 241 -0.67 7.45 23.85
C LEU A 241 -1.88 8.24 24.34
N ALA A 242 -3.07 7.80 23.96
CA ALA A 242 -4.32 8.44 24.35
C ALA A 242 -5.48 7.47 24.39
N THR A 243 -6.49 7.82 25.18
CA THR A 243 -7.76 7.11 25.28
C THR A 243 -8.87 8.13 25.41
N CYS A 244 -9.91 8.00 24.61
CA CYS A 244 -11.14 8.75 24.80
C CYS A 244 -12.35 7.85 24.58
N ARG A 245 -13.54 8.43 24.78
CA ARG A 245 -14.80 7.74 24.65
C ARG A 245 -15.66 8.45 23.62
N SER A 246 -16.33 7.67 22.80
CA SER A 246 -17.31 8.17 21.85
C SER A 246 -18.47 8.88 22.55
N PRO A 247 -19.09 9.86 21.87
CA PRO A 247 -20.35 10.44 22.30
C PRO A 247 -21.39 9.36 22.64
N GLY A 248 -22.03 9.50 23.81
CA GLY A 248 -23.06 8.56 24.26
C GLY A 248 -22.58 7.12 24.51
N LEU A 249 -21.26 6.87 24.56
CA LEU A 249 -20.66 5.53 24.70
C LEU A 249 -21.11 4.55 23.61
N GLN A 250 -21.35 5.07 22.41
CA GLN A 250 -21.78 4.26 21.27
C GLN A 250 -20.61 3.45 20.71
N PRO A 251 -20.81 2.17 20.34
CA PRO A 251 -19.79 1.37 19.67
C PRO A 251 -19.19 2.10 18.46
N VAL A 252 -17.86 2.06 18.34
CA VAL A 252 -17.13 2.72 17.24
C VAL A 252 -16.92 1.72 16.11
N LEU A 253 -17.70 1.85 15.04
CA LEU A 253 -17.78 0.85 13.97
C LEU A 253 -16.73 1.05 12.87
N CYS A 254 -16.33 2.29 12.62
CA CYS A 254 -15.30 2.64 11.65
C CYS A 254 -14.57 3.90 12.08
N LEU A 255 -13.30 3.98 11.70
CA LEU A 255 -12.44 5.13 11.90
C LEU A 255 -11.88 5.56 10.55
N CYS A 256 -11.64 6.85 10.38
CA CYS A 256 -10.99 7.37 9.20
C CYS A 256 -10.18 8.62 9.55
N HIS A 257 -8.92 8.63 9.15
CA HIS A 257 -8.03 9.77 9.33
C HIS A 257 -8.12 10.74 8.14
N SER A 258 -8.20 12.04 8.43
CA SER A 258 -7.98 13.12 7.47
C SER A 258 -6.90 14.07 7.99
N PRO A 259 -6.34 14.96 7.14
CA PRO A 259 -5.31 15.91 7.55
C PRO A 259 -5.66 16.78 8.76
N PHE A 260 -6.96 17.01 8.99
CA PHE A 260 -7.47 17.92 10.02
C PHE A 260 -8.26 17.22 11.13
N HIS A 261 -8.74 16.00 10.92
CA HIS A 261 -9.64 15.34 11.86
C HIS A 261 -9.41 13.82 11.91
N LEU A 262 -9.66 13.23 13.08
CA LEU A 262 -9.98 11.81 13.18
C LEU A 262 -11.51 11.69 13.20
N PHE A 263 -12.07 10.93 12.27
CA PHE A 263 -13.50 10.66 12.21
C PHE A 263 -13.82 9.29 12.80
N ALA A 264 -14.88 9.23 13.60
CA ALA A 264 -15.43 8.00 14.16
C ALA A 264 -16.90 7.86 13.76
N GLY A 265 -17.21 6.77 13.05
CA GLY A 265 -18.58 6.40 12.71
C GLY A 265 -19.18 5.50 13.80
N LEU A 266 -20.30 5.92 14.38
CA LEU A 266 -20.90 5.27 15.54
C LEU A 266 -22.13 4.43 15.18
N GLN A 267 -22.48 3.54 16.09
CA GLN A 267 -23.62 2.61 15.97
C GLN A 267 -25.00 3.29 15.84
N ASP A 268 -25.15 4.51 16.35
CA ASP A 268 -26.40 5.27 16.36
C ASP A 268 -26.58 6.20 15.15
N GLY A 269 -25.59 6.25 14.25
CA GLY A 269 -25.61 7.14 13.08
C GLY A 269 -24.92 8.48 13.30
N THR A 270 -24.26 8.66 14.44
CA THR A 270 -23.46 9.84 14.73
C THR A 270 -22.05 9.70 14.12
N LEU A 271 -21.62 10.74 13.39
CA LEU A 271 -20.25 10.95 12.95
C LEU A 271 -19.59 11.91 13.94
N ALA A 272 -18.59 11.43 14.68
CA ALA A 272 -17.81 12.25 15.60
C ALA A 272 -16.47 12.63 14.95
N ALA A 273 -16.16 13.92 14.92
CA ALA A 273 -14.93 14.47 14.37
C ALA A 273 -14.06 15.07 15.50
N TYR A 274 -12.87 14.52 15.69
CA TYR A 274 -11.89 14.97 16.67
C TYR A 274 -10.85 15.84 15.96
N PRO A 275 -10.74 17.14 16.27
CA PRO A 275 -9.86 18.05 15.55
C PRO A 275 -8.39 17.74 15.82
N ARG A 276 -7.55 17.98 14.81
CA ARG A 276 -6.11 17.83 14.92
C ARG A 276 -5.53 18.95 15.80
N THR A 277 -4.63 18.61 16.70
CA THR A 277 -3.91 19.53 17.57
C THR A 277 -2.43 19.59 17.19
N SER A 278 -1.75 20.63 17.64
CA SER A 278 -0.30 20.82 17.51
C SER A 278 0.51 20.14 18.62
N GLY A 279 -0.14 19.36 19.50
CA GLY A 279 0.48 18.70 20.65
C GLY A 279 1.13 17.36 20.32
N GLY A 280 1.63 16.66 21.35
CA GLY A 280 2.28 15.35 21.20
C GLY A 280 1.34 14.23 20.75
N VAL A 281 0.06 14.30 21.10
CA VAL A 281 -1.01 13.48 20.50
C VAL A 281 -1.70 14.36 19.47
N PRO A 282 -1.83 13.93 18.21
CA PRO A 282 -2.23 14.79 17.11
C PRO A 282 -3.72 15.12 17.10
N TRP A 283 -4.59 14.54 17.94
CA TRP A 283 -6.00 14.93 18.01
C TRP A 283 -6.38 15.37 19.42
N ASP A 284 -7.30 16.34 19.50
CA ASP A 284 -7.94 16.73 20.73
C ASP A 284 -8.96 15.66 21.12
N LEU A 285 -8.52 14.74 21.96
CA LEU A 285 -9.34 13.66 22.49
C LEU A 285 -9.87 13.99 23.90
N GLU A 286 -9.48 15.14 24.46
CA GLU A 286 -9.94 15.62 25.76
C GLU A 286 -11.20 16.47 25.63
N SER A 287 -11.26 17.32 24.59
CA SER A 287 -12.43 18.11 24.26
C SER A 287 -13.55 17.26 23.63
N PRO A 288 -14.82 17.65 23.81
CA PRO A 288 -15.92 17.01 23.10
C PRO A 288 -15.75 17.12 21.57
N PRO A 289 -15.94 16.02 20.81
CA PRO A 289 -15.84 16.06 19.37
C PRO A 289 -17.01 16.83 18.76
N VAL A 290 -16.80 17.36 17.56
CA VAL A 290 -17.90 17.89 16.74
C VAL A 290 -18.70 16.70 16.23
N CYS A 291 -20.01 16.71 16.48
CA CYS A 291 -20.90 15.60 16.14
C CYS A 291 -21.86 16.01 15.03
N LEU A 292 -21.99 15.15 14.02
CA LEU A 292 -22.95 15.28 12.93
C LEU A 292 -23.81 14.01 12.83
N THR A 293 -25.12 14.16 12.84
CA THR A 293 -26.03 13.02 12.64
C THR A 293 -26.17 12.71 11.15
N VAL A 294 -25.60 11.59 10.71
CA VAL A 294 -25.64 11.13 9.30
C VAL A 294 -26.95 10.40 9.00
N GLY A 295 -27.50 9.70 9.99
CA GLY A 295 -28.76 8.97 9.89
C GLY A 295 -29.17 8.38 11.23
N THR A 296 -30.15 7.48 11.22
CA THR A 296 -30.70 6.84 12.43
C THR A 296 -30.16 5.43 12.70
N GLY A 297 -29.27 4.94 11.84
CA GLY A 297 -28.70 3.60 11.89
C GLY A 297 -27.17 3.64 11.93
N PRO A 298 -26.52 2.47 11.99
CA PRO A 298 -25.07 2.39 12.16
C PRO A 298 -24.31 3.00 10.98
N ILE A 299 -23.29 3.80 11.27
CA ILE A 299 -22.31 4.20 10.27
C ILE A 299 -21.38 3.01 10.00
N ARG A 300 -21.54 2.35 8.84
CA ARG A 300 -20.83 1.08 8.55
C ARG A 300 -19.43 1.28 7.99
N THR A 301 -19.24 2.29 7.17
CA THR A 301 -17.93 2.59 6.57
C THR A 301 -17.79 4.09 6.35
N LEU A 302 -16.55 4.55 6.51
CA LEU A 302 -16.11 5.90 6.18
C LEU A 302 -15.09 5.81 5.03
N LEU A 303 -15.07 6.82 4.18
CA LEU A 303 -14.06 6.97 3.13
C LEU A 303 -13.65 8.45 3.05
N SER A 304 -12.41 8.76 3.42
CA SER A 304 -11.84 10.09 3.19
C SER A 304 -11.48 10.24 1.72
N LEU A 305 -11.99 11.31 1.12
CA LEU A 305 -11.62 11.87 -0.17
C LEU A 305 -11.04 13.26 0.12
N GLU A 306 -10.19 13.78 -0.78
CA GLU A 306 -9.38 15.01 -0.61
C GLU A 306 -9.92 16.05 0.38
N ASP A 307 -11.12 16.57 0.14
CA ASP A 307 -11.80 17.61 0.93
C ASP A 307 -13.10 17.14 1.60
N ALA A 308 -13.48 15.87 1.46
CA ALA A 308 -14.75 15.34 1.92
C ALA A 308 -14.64 13.94 2.52
N VAL A 309 -15.48 13.65 3.51
CA VAL A 309 -15.64 12.31 4.08
C VAL A 309 -17.00 11.77 3.68
N TRP A 310 -17.00 10.59 3.06
CA TRP A 310 -18.22 9.87 2.74
C TRP A 310 -18.54 8.92 3.89
N ALA A 311 -19.77 9.00 4.41
CA ALA A 311 -20.27 8.16 5.49
C ALA A 311 -21.48 7.35 5.03
N SER A 312 -21.44 6.03 5.20
CA SER A 312 -22.60 5.18 4.90
C SER A 312 -23.51 4.99 6.11
N CYS A 313 -24.81 5.11 5.93
CA CYS A 313 -25.82 4.77 6.94
C CYS A 313 -27.05 4.16 6.24
N GLY A 314 -27.29 2.87 6.49
CA GLY A 314 -28.30 2.12 5.72
C GLY A 314 -27.98 2.14 4.22
N PRO A 315 -28.98 2.31 3.33
CA PRO A 315 -28.75 2.33 1.88
C PRO A 315 -28.14 3.64 1.38
N ARG A 316 -27.97 4.64 2.25
CA ARG A 316 -27.56 5.99 1.87
C ARG A 316 -26.08 6.24 2.15
N VAL A 317 -25.50 7.13 1.36
CA VAL A 317 -24.18 7.69 1.58
C VAL A 317 -24.31 9.21 1.67
N THR A 318 -23.71 9.78 2.71
CA THR A 318 -23.70 11.21 2.96
C THR A 318 -22.28 11.74 2.82
N VAL A 319 -22.13 12.76 2.00
CA VAL A 319 -20.87 13.48 1.74
C VAL A 319 -20.79 14.64 2.72
N VAL A 320 -19.76 14.63 3.57
CA VAL A 320 -19.51 15.62 4.60
C VAL A 320 -18.23 16.36 4.25
N ASP A 321 -18.27 17.69 4.28
CA ASP A 321 -17.08 18.52 4.10
C ASP A 321 -16.09 18.28 5.26
N ALA A 322 -14.84 17.91 4.95
CA ALA A 322 -13.88 17.50 5.96
C ALA A 322 -13.37 18.65 6.85
N THR A 323 -13.62 19.91 6.44
CA THR A 323 -13.14 21.12 7.13
C THR A 323 -14.25 21.79 7.93
N SER A 324 -15.38 22.10 7.28
CA SER A 324 -16.55 22.74 7.88
C SER A 324 -17.46 21.77 8.63
N LEU A 325 -17.27 20.47 8.42
CA LEU A 325 -18.05 19.39 9.05
C LEU A 325 -19.55 19.51 8.78
N GLN A 326 -19.91 20.06 7.61
CA GLN A 326 -21.29 20.19 7.15
C GLN A 326 -21.61 19.14 6.09
N THR A 327 -22.85 18.67 6.09
CA THR A 327 -23.37 17.82 5.03
C THR A 327 -23.44 18.60 3.72
N GLN A 328 -22.72 18.15 2.70
CA GLN A 328 -22.77 18.71 1.35
C GLN A 328 -23.93 18.08 0.56
N GLN A 329 -23.96 16.75 0.50
CA GLN A 329 -24.96 16.01 -0.28
C GLN A 329 -25.22 14.63 0.32
N SER A 330 -26.40 14.05 0.05
CA SER A 330 -26.73 12.67 0.41
C SER A 330 -27.44 12.01 -0.77
N PHE A 331 -27.09 10.76 -1.06
CA PHE A 331 -27.69 9.97 -2.13
C PHE A 331 -27.94 8.54 -1.68
N GLU A 332 -28.84 7.86 -2.40
CA GLU A 332 -29.21 6.48 -2.15
C GLU A 332 -28.40 5.55 -3.06
N ALA A 333 -27.57 4.69 -2.47
CA ALA A 333 -26.74 3.74 -3.19
C ALA A 333 -27.48 2.42 -3.51
N HIS A 334 -28.56 2.13 -2.77
CA HIS A 334 -29.37 0.93 -2.93
C HIS A 334 -30.87 1.19 -2.72
N GLN A 335 -31.72 0.65 -3.61
CA GLN A 335 -33.18 0.89 -3.62
C GLN A 335 -33.96 0.19 -2.49
N ASP A 336 -33.34 -0.80 -1.85
CA ASP A 336 -33.91 -1.54 -0.74
C ASP A 336 -33.41 -0.95 0.58
N GLU A 337 -34.35 -0.39 1.35
CA GLU A 337 -34.11 0.25 2.65
C GLU A 337 -33.54 -0.71 3.71
N THR A 338 -33.70 -2.02 3.52
CA THR A 338 -33.13 -3.03 4.43
C THR A 338 -31.66 -3.33 4.16
N VAL A 339 -31.15 -2.88 3.01
CA VAL A 339 -29.78 -3.12 2.56
C VAL A 339 -28.90 -1.94 2.93
N SER A 340 -27.77 -2.23 3.57
CA SER A 340 -26.79 -1.22 3.97
C SER A 340 -25.55 -1.24 3.09
N VAL A 341 -24.95 -0.07 2.86
CA VAL A 341 -23.62 0.02 2.23
C VAL A 341 -22.56 -0.37 3.26
N THR A 342 -21.85 -1.46 3.00
CA THR A 342 -20.90 -2.06 3.97
C THR A 342 -19.46 -1.68 3.70
N HIS A 343 -19.08 -1.42 2.44
CA HIS A 343 -17.72 -1.08 2.05
C HIS A 343 -17.71 -0.03 0.95
N MET A 344 -16.73 0.88 0.99
CA MET A 344 -16.48 1.87 -0.05
C MET A 344 -14.98 1.93 -0.37
N VAL A 345 -14.60 1.86 -1.64
CA VAL A 345 -13.20 1.98 -2.09
C VAL A 345 -13.08 2.90 -3.32
N LYS A 346 -12.19 3.90 -3.24
CA LYS A 346 -11.94 4.87 -4.33
C LYS A 346 -11.03 4.27 -5.42
N ALA A 347 -11.41 4.46 -6.69
CA ALA A 347 -10.52 4.31 -7.85
C ALA A 347 -10.76 5.43 -8.85
N GLY A 348 -9.72 6.15 -9.27
CA GLY A 348 -9.87 7.28 -10.20
C GLY A 348 -10.94 8.27 -9.71
N SER A 349 -11.87 8.62 -10.59
CA SER A 349 -13.01 9.52 -10.30
C SER A 349 -14.28 8.79 -9.82
N GLY A 350 -14.14 7.58 -9.26
CA GLY A 350 -15.29 6.82 -8.77
C GLY A 350 -15.05 6.02 -7.51
N VAL A 351 -16.14 5.65 -6.86
CA VAL A 351 -16.17 4.84 -5.63
C VAL A 351 -16.94 3.56 -5.89
N TRP A 352 -16.29 2.42 -5.68
CA TRP A 352 -16.93 1.10 -5.70
C TRP A 352 -17.51 0.80 -4.32
N MET A 353 -18.74 0.33 -4.31
CA MET A 353 -19.51 0.03 -3.11
C MET A 353 -19.98 -1.43 -3.10
N ALA A 354 -19.92 -2.04 -1.92
CA ALA A 354 -20.57 -3.31 -1.62
C ALA A 354 -21.69 -3.12 -0.59
N PHE A 355 -22.58 -4.09 -0.53
CA PHE A 355 -23.82 -4.01 0.24
C PHE A 355 -23.94 -5.20 1.20
N SER A 356 -24.77 -5.06 2.23
CA SER A 356 -24.98 -6.10 3.25
C SER A 356 -25.76 -7.31 2.76
N SER A 357 -26.41 -7.20 1.60
CA SER A 357 -27.14 -8.27 0.95
C SER A 357 -26.95 -8.18 -0.56
N GLY A 358 -26.97 -9.33 -1.20
CA GLY A 358 -26.78 -9.46 -2.64
C GLY A 358 -25.33 -9.60 -3.07
N SER A 359 -25.17 -10.00 -4.33
CA SER A 359 -23.87 -10.33 -4.93
C SER A 359 -23.33 -9.22 -5.81
N SER A 360 -23.99 -8.06 -5.87
CA SER A 360 -23.59 -6.96 -6.75
C SER A 360 -22.71 -5.95 -6.03
N ILE A 361 -21.76 -5.40 -6.77
CA ILE A 361 -21.04 -4.17 -6.42
C ILE A 361 -21.42 -3.06 -7.39
N ARG A 362 -21.41 -1.81 -6.93
CA ARG A 362 -21.80 -0.66 -7.74
C ARG A 362 -20.74 0.43 -7.72
N LEU A 363 -20.56 1.09 -8.85
CA LEU A 363 -19.66 2.23 -9.03
C LEU A 363 -20.46 3.53 -9.07
N PHE A 364 -20.06 4.50 -8.25
CA PHE A 364 -20.61 5.85 -8.24
C PHE A 364 -19.54 6.87 -8.61
N HIS A 365 -19.94 7.95 -9.30
CA HIS A 365 -19.04 9.06 -9.62
C HIS A 365 -18.78 9.89 -8.36
N THR A 366 -17.55 10.37 -8.16
CA THR A 366 -17.20 11.16 -6.96
C THR A 366 -17.85 12.55 -6.95
N GLU A 367 -18.03 13.19 -8.11
CA GLU A 367 -18.61 14.53 -8.21
C GLU A 367 -20.13 14.52 -8.42
N THR A 368 -20.64 13.85 -9.46
CA THR A 368 -22.08 13.84 -9.76
C THR A 368 -22.90 12.92 -8.86
N LEU A 369 -22.24 12.03 -8.10
CA LEU A 369 -22.86 10.99 -7.28
C LEU A 369 -23.77 10.03 -8.05
N GLU A 370 -23.66 10.01 -9.38
CA GLU A 370 -24.47 9.15 -10.24
C GLU A 370 -23.96 7.71 -10.21
N HIS A 371 -24.90 6.76 -10.29
CA HIS A 371 -24.59 5.36 -10.50
C HIS A 371 -24.06 5.13 -11.94
N LEU A 372 -22.85 4.59 -12.04
CA LEU A 372 -22.13 4.44 -13.32
C LEU A 372 -22.07 3.00 -13.84
N GLN A 373 -22.02 2.01 -12.94
CA GLN A 373 -21.87 0.62 -13.30
C GLN A 373 -22.27 -0.31 -12.15
N GLU A 374 -22.94 -1.42 -12.46
CA GLU A 374 -23.18 -2.52 -11.54
C GLU A 374 -22.49 -3.80 -12.06
N ILE A 375 -21.85 -4.56 -11.16
CA ILE A 375 -21.25 -5.86 -11.48
C ILE A 375 -21.76 -6.89 -10.49
N ASN A 376 -22.44 -7.91 -11.01
CA ASN A 376 -22.83 -9.07 -10.22
C ASN A 376 -21.64 -10.04 -10.11
N ILE A 377 -21.17 -10.28 -8.88
CA ILE A 377 -20.04 -11.16 -8.56
C ILE A 377 -20.44 -12.64 -8.68
N ALA A 378 -21.70 -12.99 -8.41
CA ALA A 378 -22.16 -14.37 -8.45
C ALA A 378 -21.99 -14.99 -9.84
N THR A 379 -22.23 -14.24 -10.92
CA THR A 379 -22.08 -14.75 -12.30
C THR A 379 -20.65 -15.18 -12.62
N ARG A 380 -19.65 -14.59 -11.95
CA ARG A 380 -18.24 -14.93 -12.11
C ARG A 380 -17.84 -16.16 -11.29
N THR A 381 -18.59 -16.49 -10.24
CA THR A 381 -18.33 -17.63 -9.35
C THR A 381 -19.24 -18.84 -9.60
N THR A 382 -20.31 -18.72 -10.40
CA THR A 382 -21.30 -19.77 -10.66
C THR A 382 -20.67 -21.10 -11.09
N PHE A 383 -19.58 -21.06 -11.88
CA PHE A 383 -18.89 -22.27 -12.33
C PHE A 383 -18.18 -23.04 -11.19
N LEU A 384 -17.79 -22.34 -10.12
CA LEU A 384 -17.12 -22.94 -8.96
C LEU A 384 -18.12 -23.42 -7.92
N LEU A 385 -19.25 -22.73 -7.80
CA LEU A 385 -20.28 -22.99 -6.79
C LEU A 385 -21.64 -23.15 -7.48
N PRO A 386 -21.84 -24.20 -8.29
CA PRO A 386 -23.09 -24.40 -9.01
C PRO A 386 -24.26 -24.59 -8.04
N GLY A 387 -25.32 -23.79 -8.22
CA GLY A 387 -26.55 -23.87 -7.42
C GLY A 387 -26.58 -23.00 -6.16
N GLN A 388 -25.49 -22.29 -5.83
CA GLN A 388 -25.51 -21.29 -4.76
C GLN A 388 -26.34 -20.07 -5.18
N LYS A 389 -27.36 -19.74 -4.38
CA LYS A 389 -28.29 -18.63 -4.65
C LYS A 389 -27.99 -17.37 -3.85
N HIS A 390 -27.16 -17.47 -2.82
CA HIS A 390 -26.86 -16.35 -1.94
C HIS A 390 -25.34 -16.24 -1.78
N LEU A 391 -24.79 -15.20 -2.37
CA LEU A 391 -23.38 -14.82 -2.26
C LEU A 391 -23.38 -13.36 -1.84
N CYS A 392 -22.59 -13.03 -0.82
CA CYS A 392 -22.44 -11.67 -0.33
C CYS A 392 -20.98 -11.24 -0.44
N VAL A 393 -20.78 -9.99 -0.83
CA VAL A 393 -19.46 -9.37 -0.81
C VAL A 393 -19.13 -8.95 0.61
N THR A 394 -18.04 -9.50 1.15
CA THR A 394 -17.64 -9.29 2.55
C THR A 394 -16.43 -8.38 2.70
N SER A 395 -15.70 -8.11 1.61
CA SER A 395 -14.57 -7.18 1.63
C SER A 395 -14.27 -6.64 0.23
N LEU A 396 -13.79 -5.39 0.19
CA LEU A 396 -13.32 -4.72 -1.03
C LEU A 396 -11.93 -4.11 -0.79
N LEU A 397 -11.08 -4.18 -1.81
CA LEU A 397 -9.76 -3.53 -1.77
C LEU A 397 -9.31 -3.14 -3.18
N ILE A 398 -8.72 -1.95 -3.32
CA ILE A 398 -8.07 -1.56 -4.58
C ILE A 398 -6.56 -1.58 -4.38
N CYS A 399 -5.87 -2.38 -5.20
CA CYS A 399 -4.43 -2.54 -5.11
C CYS A 399 -3.84 -2.93 -6.47
N GLN A 400 -2.73 -2.29 -6.86
CA GLN A 400 -1.98 -2.60 -8.10
C GLN A 400 -2.83 -2.55 -9.40
N GLY A 401 -3.84 -1.66 -9.44
CA GLY A 401 -4.77 -1.54 -10.57
C GLY A 401 -5.78 -2.68 -10.67
N LEU A 402 -6.01 -3.40 -9.57
CA LEU A 402 -7.03 -4.44 -9.45
C LEU A 402 -8.00 -4.07 -8.32
N LEU A 403 -9.27 -4.31 -8.55
CA LEU A 403 -10.30 -4.35 -7.52
C LEU A 403 -10.41 -5.80 -7.04
N TRP A 404 -10.08 -6.02 -5.78
CA TRP A 404 -10.17 -7.27 -5.06
C TRP A 404 -11.51 -7.32 -4.35
N VAL A 405 -12.25 -8.41 -4.56
CA VAL A 405 -13.57 -8.62 -3.99
C VAL A 405 -13.55 -9.94 -3.24
N GLY A 406 -13.66 -9.89 -1.91
CA GLY A 406 -13.81 -11.06 -1.06
C GLY A 406 -15.29 -11.42 -0.85
N THR A 407 -15.59 -12.71 -0.74
CA THR A 407 -16.95 -13.22 -0.52
C THR A 407 -17.08 -14.00 0.77
N ASP A 408 -18.33 -14.15 1.22
CA ASP A 408 -18.73 -14.99 2.36
C ASP A 408 -18.40 -16.49 2.16
N GLN A 409 -18.19 -16.91 0.91
CA GLN A 409 -17.82 -18.28 0.57
C GLN A 409 -16.29 -18.50 0.51
N GLY A 410 -15.49 -17.50 0.86
CA GLY A 410 -14.02 -17.61 0.82
C GLY A 410 -13.42 -17.45 -0.57
N VAL A 411 -14.20 -17.02 -1.55
CA VAL A 411 -13.74 -16.78 -2.93
C VAL A 411 -13.29 -15.33 -3.08
N ILE A 412 -12.16 -15.13 -3.76
CA ILE A 412 -11.64 -13.82 -4.12
C ILE A 412 -11.81 -13.64 -5.63
N VAL A 413 -12.45 -12.53 -6.03
CA VAL A 413 -12.59 -12.10 -7.41
C VAL A 413 -11.71 -10.88 -7.66
N LEU A 414 -10.92 -10.93 -8.73
CA LEU A 414 -10.08 -9.83 -9.19
C LEU A 414 -10.67 -9.21 -10.45
N LEU A 415 -10.82 -7.89 -10.44
CA LEU A 415 -11.33 -7.12 -11.56
C LEU A 415 -10.31 -6.06 -11.97
N PRO A 416 -9.87 -6.00 -13.25
CA PRO A 416 -8.92 -5.01 -13.70
C PRO A 416 -9.54 -3.61 -13.72
N VAL A 417 -8.94 -2.69 -12.98
CA VAL A 417 -9.34 -1.29 -12.93
C VAL A 417 -8.54 -0.52 -14.00
N PRO A 418 -9.20 0.27 -14.87
CA PRO A 418 -8.50 1.12 -15.83
C PRO A 418 -7.51 2.06 -15.13
N ARG A 419 -6.29 2.15 -15.67
CA ARG A 419 -5.20 2.96 -15.07
C ARG A 419 -5.20 4.44 -15.49
N LEU A 420 -6.15 4.85 -16.33
CA LEU A 420 -6.28 6.23 -16.78
C LEU A 420 -7.07 7.01 -15.72
N GLU A 421 -6.76 8.28 -15.53
CA GLU A 421 -7.38 9.21 -14.55
C GLU A 421 -8.89 9.46 -14.77
N GLY A 422 -9.54 8.70 -15.65
CA GLY A 422 -10.96 8.80 -15.91
C GLY A 422 -11.81 7.87 -15.03
N ILE A 423 -13.04 7.67 -15.50
CA ILE A 423 -14.03 6.84 -14.81
C ILE A 423 -13.55 5.37 -14.78
N PRO A 424 -13.46 4.73 -13.61
CA PRO A 424 -12.89 3.38 -13.44
C PRO A 424 -13.87 2.25 -13.85
N LYS A 425 -14.53 2.38 -15.02
CA LYS A 425 -15.47 1.36 -15.52
C LYS A 425 -14.72 0.08 -15.90
N ILE A 426 -15.10 -1.03 -15.28
CA ILE A 426 -14.46 -2.32 -15.48
C ILE A 426 -15.10 -2.99 -16.71
N THR A 427 -14.32 -3.09 -17.78
CA THR A 427 -14.71 -3.77 -19.02
C THR A 427 -13.97 -5.10 -19.23
N GLY A 428 -12.91 -5.33 -18.47
CA GLY A 428 -12.07 -6.51 -18.59
C GLY A 428 -12.65 -7.77 -17.94
N LYS A 429 -12.12 -8.91 -18.37
CA LYS A 429 -12.37 -10.22 -17.76
C LYS A 429 -11.80 -10.24 -16.34
N GLY A 430 -12.55 -10.85 -15.42
CA GLY A 430 -12.13 -11.01 -14.04
C GLY A 430 -11.50 -12.38 -13.82
N MET A 431 -10.68 -12.47 -12.77
CA MET A 431 -10.12 -13.74 -12.32
C MET A 431 -10.77 -14.14 -11.00
N VAL A 432 -10.83 -15.45 -10.74
CA VAL A 432 -11.43 -16.00 -9.53
C VAL A 432 -10.43 -16.97 -8.88
N SER A 433 -10.27 -16.88 -7.56
CA SER A 433 -9.44 -17.80 -6.80
C SER A 433 -10.06 -19.19 -6.76
N LEU A 434 -9.26 -20.23 -7.00
CA LEU A 434 -9.67 -21.64 -6.93
C LEU A 434 -9.29 -22.29 -5.60
N ASN A 435 -8.22 -21.80 -4.97
CA ASN A 435 -7.86 -22.11 -3.59
C ASN A 435 -8.43 -21.00 -2.69
N GLY A 436 -9.66 -21.22 -2.20
CA GLY A 436 -10.38 -20.27 -1.37
C GLY A 436 -9.83 -20.17 0.06
N HIS A 437 -10.15 -19.06 0.70
CA HIS A 437 -10.01 -18.90 2.15
C HIS A 437 -10.87 -19.95 2.87
N CYS A 438 -10.43 -20.45 4.04
CA CYS A 438 -11.17 -21.46 4.80
C CYS A 438 -12.36 -20.83 5.56
N GLY A 439 -13.32 -20.28 4.82
CA GLY A 439 -14.46 -19.49 5.32
C GLY A 439 -14.52 -18.10 4.68
N PRO A 440 -15.41 -17.21 5.16
CA PRO A 440 -15.57 -15.86 4.63
C PRO A 440 -14.25 -15.08 4.54
N VAL A 441 -14.06 -14.32 3.46
CA VAL A 441 -12.98 -13.34 3.36
C VAL A 441 -13.38 -12.09 4.13
N ALA A 442 -13.14 -12.10 5.45
CA ALA A 442 -13.58 -11.04 6.35
C ALA A 442 -12.89 -9.69 6.09
N PHE A 443 -11.59 -9.70 5.78
CA PHE A 443 -10.81 -8.48 5.55
C PHE A 443 -9.84 -8.67 4.38
N LEU A 444 -9.57 -7.58 3.67
CA LEU A 444 -8.49 -7.46 2.70
C LEU A 444 -7.67 -6.23 3.10
N ALA A 445 -6.38 -6.41 3.35
CA ALA A 445 -5.47 -5.32 3.70
C ALA A 445 -4.28 -5.29 2.74
N VAL A 446 -3.85 -4.09 2.34
CA VAL A 446 -2.61 -3.91 1.61
C VAL A 446 -1.47 -3.84 2.61
N ALA A 447 -0.49 -4.71 2.45
CA ALA A 447 0.80 -4.54 3.09
C ALA A 447 1.73 -3.80 2.11
N THR A 448 2.23 -2.63 2.52
CA THR A 448 3.10 -1.74 1.74
C THR A 448 4.52 -1.74 2.31
N SER A 449 5.50 -1.36 1.50
CA SER A 449 6.86 -1.09 1.97
C SER A 449 7.20 0.35 1.64
N ILE A 450 7.71 1.09 2.62
CA ILE A 450 8.29 2.41 2.38
C ILE A 450 9.78 2.19 2.07
N LEU A 451 10.21 2.60 0.88
CA LEU A 451 11.63 2.61 0.52
C LEU A 451 12.26 3.87 1.09
N ALA A 452 13.46 3.76 1.66
CA ALA A 452 14.19 4.92 2.14
C ALA A 452 14.48 5.91 0.98
N PRO A 453 14.29 7.23 1.18
CA PRO A 453 14.53 8.25 0.14
C PRO A 453 15.93 8.20 -0.45
N ASP A 454 16.95 7.83 0.33
CA ASP A 454 18.34 7.73 -0.11
C ASP A 454 18.58 6.69 -1.22
N ILE A 455 17.69 5.69 -1.34
CA ILE A 455 17.73 4.70 -2.44
C ILE A 455 17.09 5.27 -3.72
N LEU A 456 16.22 6.28 -3.60
CA LEU A 456 15.54 6.95 -4.72
C LEU A 456 16.37 8.12 -5.25
N ARG A 457 17.11 8.83 -4.38
CA ARG A 457 17.93 10.00 -4.76
C ARG A 457 19.06 9.68 -5.73
N SER A 458 19.64 8.48 -5.67
CA SER A 458 20.70 8.07 -6.62
C SER A 458 20.25 8.04 -8.08
N ASP A 459 18.95 7.88 -8.35
CA ASP A 459 18.41 7.82 -9.71
C ASP A 459 18.14 9.23 -10.30
N GLN A 460 18.04 10.27 -9.47
CA GLN A 460 17.74 11.64 -9.93
C GLN A 460 19.00 12.43 -10.30
N GLU A 461 20.08 12.28 -9.52
CA GLU A 461 21.36 12.94 -9.77
C GLU A 461 22.10 12.37 -11.00
N GLU A 462 21.84 11.12 -11.40
CA GLU A 462 22.42 10.55 -12.64
C GLU A 462 21.69 10.99 -13.92
N ALA A 463 20.45 11.51 -13.82
CA ALA A 463 19.65 11.94 -14.97
C ALA A 463 19.91 13.40 -15.37
N GLU A 464 20.32 14.24 -14.41
CA GLU A 464 20.73 15.63 -14.65
C GLU A 464 22.25 15.74 -14.57
N GLY A 465 22.93 15.42 -15.68
CA GLY A 465 24.35 15.73 -15.83
C GLY A 465 24.60 17.25 -15.70
N PRO A 466 25.80 17.69 -15.27
CA PRO A 466 26.08 19.11 -15.09
C PRO A 466 25.92 19.83 -16.44
N GLN A 467 25.03 20.81 -16.51
CA GLN A 467 24.99 21.75 -17.62
C GLN A 467 26.33 22.49 -17.65
N ALA A 468 27.13 22.23 -18.67
CA ALA A 468 28.26 23.08 -19.00
C ALA A 468 27.69 24.47 -19.35
N GLU A 469 28.02 25.47 -18.54
CA GLU A 469 27.86 26.87 -18.94
C GLU A 469 28.73 27.11 -20.17
N GLU A 470 28.12 27.10 -21.35
CA GLU A 470 28.76 27.61 -22.56
C GLU A 470 28.76 29.15 -22.52
N ASP A 471 29.96 29.70 -22.36
CA ASP A 471 30.29 31.10 -22.54
C ASP A 471 29.66 31.67 -23.82
N LYS A 472 28.78 32.67 -23.66
CA LYS A 472 28.27 33.49 -24.76
C LYS A 472 29.41 34.32 -25.34
N LEU A 473 29.71 34.14 -26.62
CA LEU A 473 30.36 35.16 -27.44
C LEU A 473 29.36 35.76 -28.45
N ASP A 474 29.30 37.09 -28.43
CA ASP A 474 28.48 37.97 -29.26
C ASP A 474 28.73 37.84 -30.77
N GLY A 475 27.65 37.89 -31.56
CA GLY A 475 27.69 38.10 -33.02
C GLY A 475 26.29 38.22 -33.63
N PRO A 476 26.02 39.17 -34.56
CA PRO A 476 24.69 39.75 -34.73
C PRO A 476 23.78 38.98 -35.71
N ALA A 477 22.47 39.06 -35.44
CA ALA A 477 21.40 38.53 -36.27
C ALA A 477 21.24 39.30 -37.61
N PRO A 478 20.62 38.66 -38.62
CA PRO A 478 19.81 39.37 -39.58
C PRO A 478 18.32 38.96 -39.52
N GLU A 479 17.51 39.96 -39.87
CA GLU A 479 16.06 40.13 -39.78
C GLU A 479 15.17 39.24 -40.70
N PRO A 480 13.83 39.27 -40.51
CA PRO A 480 12.90 38.21 -40.92
C PRO A 480 12.14 38.50 -42.23
N THR A 481 11.41 37.50 -42.75
CA THR A 481 10.08 37.56 -43.43
C THR A 481 9.83 36.27 -44.25
N PRO A 482 8.59 35.97 -44.70
CA PRO A 482 7.33 35.85 -43.96
C PRO A 482 6.67 34.46 -44.15
N THR A 483 5.75 34.10 -43.25
CA THR A 483 4.87 32.91 -43.35
C THR A 483 3.90 32.97 -44.54
N PRO A 484 3.39 31.82 -45.00
CA PRO A 484 1.94 31.64 -44.88
C PRO A 484 1.52 30.30 -44.29
N ALA A 485 0.38 30.36 -43.60
CA ALA A 485 -0.25 29.30 -42.84
C ALA A 485 -0.77 28.15 -43.71
N SER A 486 -0.64 26.90 -43.22
CA SER A 486 -1.69 25.89 -43.32
C SER A 486 -1.54 24.81 -42.26
N HIS A 487 -2.69 24.35 -41.77
CA HIS A 487 -2.94 23.31 -40.77
C HIS A 487 -2.13 22.02 -40.94
N VAL A 488 -1.54 21.49 -39.86
CA VAL A 488 -1.46 20.04 -39.60
C VAL A 488 -1.46 19.79 -38.08
N GLY A 489 -2.29 18.84 -37.65
CA GLY A 489 -2.52 18.48 -36.25
C GLY A 489 -1.27 17.98 -35.51
N ARG A 490 -1.25 18.25 -34.19
CA ARG A 490 -0.24 17.76 -33.27
C ARG A 490 -0.48 16.26 -33.03
N GLU A 491 0.30 15.42 -33.70
CA GLU A 491 0.42 14.00 -33.40
C GLU A 491 0.81 13.81 -31.92
N LEU A 492 -0.11 13.22 -31.16
CA LEU A 492 0.18 12.63 -29.87
C LEU A 492 1.16 11.48 -30.08
N THR A 493 2.37 11.64 -29.54
CA THR A 493 3.40 10.60 -29.50
C THR A 493 2.88 9.37 -28.76
N ARG A 494 2.39 8.43 -29.57
CA ARG A 494 1.96 7.09 -29.18
C ARG A 494 3.16 6.36 -28.55
N LYS A 495 3.26 6.34 -27.22
CA LYS A 495 4.22 5.49 -26.50
C LYS A 495 3.88 4.02 -26.79
N LYS A 496 4.50 3.45 -27.82
CA LYS A 496 4.50 2.01 -28.10
C LYS A 496 5.18 1.30 -26.93
N GLY A 497 4.49 0.35 -26.32
CA GLY A 497 5.07 -0.53 -25.31
C GLY A 497 6.29 -1.26 -25.87
N VAL A 498 7.37 -1.29 -25.09
CA VAL A 498 8.62 -1.97 -25.45
C VAL A 498 8.44 -3.46 -25.20
N LEU A 499 8.45 -4.26 -26.28
CA LEU A 499 8.55 -5.71 -26.21
C LEU A 499 10.06 -6.05 -26.13
N LEU A 500 10.54 -6.41 -24.95
CA LEU A 500 11.95 -6.77 -24.74
C LEU A 500 12.22 -8.19 -25.26
N GLN A 501 12.83 -8.28 -26.45
CA GLN A 501 13.36 -9.51 -27.01
C GLN A 501 14.81 -9.71 -26.55
N TYR A 502 15.07 -10.70 -25.71
CA TYR A 502 16.44 -10.99 -25.24
C TYR A 502 17.17 -11.92 -26.21
N ARG A 503 18.40 -11.53 -26.60
CA ARG A 503 19.39 -12.44 -27.21
C ARG A 503 20.32 -12.94 -26.11
N LEU A 504 20.24 -14.23 -25.80
CA LEU A 504 21.26 -14.90 -24.98
C LEU A 504 22.59 -14.88 -25.73
N ARG A 505 23.64 -14.33 -25.12
CA ARG A 505 25.02 -14.63 -25.51
C ARG A 505 25.62 -15.54 -24.43
N SER A 506 25.83 -16.80 -24.77
CA SER A 506 26.66 -17.70 -23.98
C SER A 506 28.09 -17.20 -24.06
N THR A 507 28.71 -16.90 -22.94
CA THR A 507 30.18 -16.85 -22.86
C THR A 507 30.62 -18.28 -22.55
N ALA A 508 31.38 -18.85 -23.47
CA ALA A 508 32.01 -20.17 -23.33
C ALA A 508 33.23 -20.08 -22.41
#